data_AF-A0A4U9ISH8-F1
#
_entry.id   AF-A0A4U9ISH8-F1
#
_cell.length_a   1.000
_cell.length_b   1.000
_cell.length_c   1.000
_cell.angle_alpha   90.00
_cell.angle_beta   90.00
_cell.angle_gamma   90.00
#
_symmetry.space_group_name_H-M   'P 1'
#
loop_
_entity.id
_entity.type
_entity.pdbx_description
1 polymer ?
#
loop_
_entity_poly.entity_id
_entity_poly.type
_entity_poly.pdbx_seq_one_letter_code
_entity_poly.pdbx_strand_id
1 'polypeptide(L)' 'MVREGDALLLIQDGVLAAVEGSRFVDLLNNAPISVSALKDDIEARGLTGQISASIDVVSYTDFVNLVVQHAGQMNW' A
#
# COMPACT_ATOMS: atom_id res chain seq x y z
N MET A 1 -14.35 1.23 8.73
CA MET A 1 -14.22 2.61 8.21
C MET A 1 -12.83 3.08 8.56
N VAL A 2 -12.08 3.56 7.57
CA VAL A 2 -10.71 4.04 7.78
C VAL A 2 -10.73 5.42 8.41
N ARG A 3 -9.74 5.73 9.26
CA ARG A 3 -9.65 6.97 10.04
C ARG A 3 -8.28 7.59 9.89
N GLU A 4 -8.18 8.87 10.24
CA GLU A 4 -6.91 9.57 10.31
C GLU A 4 -5.92 8.84 11.23
N GLY A 5 -4.68 8.65 10.75
CA GLY A 5 -3.63 7.91 11.45
C GLY A 5 -3.64 6.40 11.23
N ASP A 6 -4.62 5.85 10.51
CA ASP A 6 -4.55 4.48 10.01
C ASP A 6 -3.50 4.38 8.87
N ALA A 7 -3.02 3.16 8.63
CA ALA A 7 -2.13 2.83 7.52
C ALA A 7 -2.72 1.67 6.71
N LEU A 8 -2.59 1.74 5.38
CA LEU A 8 -2.98 0.68 4.46
C LEU A 8 -1.75 0.11 3.76
N LEU A 9 -1.56 -1.20 3.88
CA LEU A 9 -0.55 -1.94 3.12
C LEU A 9 -1.21 -2.79 2.04
N LEU A 10 -0.83 -2.55 0.79
CA LEU A 10 -1.21 -3.34 -0.37
C LEU A 10 -0.20 -4.49 -0.54
N ILE A 11 -0.69 -5.73 -0.43
CA ILE A 11 0.09 -6.95 -0.62
C ILE A 11 -0.63 -7.88 -1.60
N GLN A 12 0.07 -8.88 -2.09
CA GLN A 12 -0.42 -9.82 -3.10
C GLN A 12 -1.08 -9.06 -4.25
N ASP A 13 -2.27 -9.46 -4.72
CA ASP A 13 -2.95 -8.80 -5.82
C ASP A 13 -3.43 -7.37 -5.48
N GLY A 14 -3.42 -7.00 -4.20
CA GLY A 14 -3.71 -5.64 -3.75
C GLY A 14 -2.79 -4.59 -4.35
N VAL A 15 -1.55 -4.95 -4.72
CA VAL A 15 -0.60 -3.99 -5.35
C VAL A 15 -1.09 -3.48 -6.71
N LEU A 16 -2.06 -4.15 -7.35
CA LEU A 16 -2.69 -3.67 -8.58
C LEU A 16 -3.45 -2.35 -8.39
N ALA A 17 -3.91 -2.07 -7.16
CA ALA A 17 -4.58 -0.81 -6.84
C ALA A 17 -3.62 0.39 -6.89
N ALA A 18 -2.30 0.15 -6.77
CA ALA A 18 -1.27 1.19 -6.75
C ALA A 18 -0.71 1.55 -8.13
N VAL A 19 -1.17 0.92 -9.21
CA VAL A 19 -0.70 1.20 -10.57
C VAL A 19 -1.03 2.65 -10.96
N GLU A 20 -0.04 3.37 -11.47
CA GLU A 20 -0.15 4.76 -11.92
C GLU A 20 -1.29 4.91 -12.95
N GLY A 21 -2.09 5.98 -12.82
CA GLY A 21 -3.29 6.21 -13.63
C GLY A 21 -4.50 5.30 -13.32
N SER A 22 -4.41 4.40 -12.33
CA SER A 22 -5.56 3.63 -11.87
C SER A 22 -6.56 4.52 -11.10
N ARG A 23 -7.86 4.31 -11.32
CA ARG A 23 -8.94 4.97 -10.55
C ARG A 23 -8.82 4.77 -9.03
N PHE A 24 -8.11 3.73 -8.60
CA PHE A 24 -7.94 3.41 -7.18
C PHE A 24 -6.91 4.32 -6.52
N VAL A 25 -5.88 4.78 -7.25
CA VAL A 25 -4.86 5.71 -6.73
C VAL A 25 -5.52 7.01 -6.28
N ASP A 26 -6.46 7.57 -7.07
CA ASP A 26 -7.20 8.77 -6.69
C ASP A 26 -8.02 8.56 -5.41
N LEU A 27 -8.70 7.42 -5.28
CA LEU A 27 -9.48 7.10 -4.08
C LEU A 27 -8.58 6.95 -2.85
N LEU A 28 -7.43 6.32 -3.00
CA LEU A 28 -6.44 6.10 -1.95
C LEU A 28 -5.80 7.41 -1.50
N ASN A 29 -5.43 8.27 -2.44
CA ASN A 29 -4.83 9.59 -2.16
C ASN A 29 -5.81 10.55 -1.47
N ASN A 30 -7.12 10.36 -1.65
CA ASN A 30 -8.14 11.18 -0.98
C ASN A 30 -8.47 10.69 0.44
N ALA A 31 -7.98 9.51 0.86
CA ALA A 31 -8.17 9.02 2.21
C ALA A 31 -7.11 9.63 3.15
N PRO A 32 -7.46 9.98 4.40
CA PRO A 32 -6.53 10.61 5.35
C PRO A 32 -5.60 9.58 6.01
N ILE A 33 -4.95 8.73 5.22
CA ILE A 33 -4.13 7.59 5.67
C ILE A 33 -2.83 7.51 4.89
N SER A 34 -1.83 6.84 5.46
CA SER A 34 -0.68 6.39 4.67
C SER A 34 -1.04 5.15 3.85
N VAL A 35 -0.55 5.10 2.62
CA VAL A 35 -0.76 3.95 1.72
C VAL A 35 0.58 3.49 1.19
N SER A 36 0.86 2.21 1.37
CA SER A 36 2.10 1.58 0.93
C SER A 36 1.81 0.31 0.14
N ALA A 37 2.74 -0.09 -0.74
CA ALA A 37 2.66 -1.32 -1.52
C ALA A 37 3.94 -2.15 -1.36
N LEU A 38 3.78 -3.46 -1.18
CA LEU A 38 4.92 -4.35 -0.93
C LEU A 38 5.74 -4.57 -2.19
N LYS A 39 7.02 -4.23 -2.12
CA LYS A 39 7.98 -4.31 -3.23
C LYS A 39 8.05 -5.69 -3.85
N ASP A 40 8.16 -6.74 -3.04
CA ASP A 40 8.29 -8.12 -3.53
C ASP A 40 7.06 -8.55 -4.35
N ASP A 41 5.87 -8.10 -3.98
CA ASP A 41 4.63 -8.38 -4.71
C ASP A 41 4.49 -7.57 -6.00
N ILE A 42 5.01 -6.33 -6.01
CA ILE A 42 5.13 -5.50 -7.21
C ILE A 42 6.05 -6.18 -8.22
N GLU A 43 7.22 -6.62 -7.76
CA GLU A 43 8.22 -7.30 -8.60
C GLU A 43 7.69 -8.64 -9.13
N ALA A 44 7.05 -9.45 -8.28
CA ALA A 44 6.46 -10.73 -8.68
C ALA A 44 5.38 -10.59 -9.77
N ARG A 45 4.70 -9.43 -9.83
CA ARG A 45 3.67 -9.12 -10.84
C ARG A 45 4.22 -8.35 -12.04
N GLY A 46 5.51 -8.05 -12.08
CA GLY A 46 6.12 -7.29 -13.17
C GLY A 46 5.69 -5.82 -13.23
N LEU A 47 5.26 -5.25 -12.10
CA LEU A 47 4.76 -3.87 -12.00
C LEU A 47 5.84 -2.85 -11.64
N THR A 48 7.10 -3.27 -11.61
CA THR A 48 8.24 -2.39 -11.32
C THR A 48 8.25 -1.20 -12.28
N GLY A 49 8.28 0.02 -11.73
CA GLY A 49 8.22 1.27 -12.51
C GLY A 49 6.83 1.68 -12.98
N GLN A 50 5.78 0.94 -12.61
CA GLN A 50 4.38 1.25 -12.96
C GLN A 50 3.55 1.70 -11.74
N ILE A 51 4.14 1.73 -10.54
CA ILE A 51 3.47 2.15 -9.31
C ILE A 51 3.44 3.67 -9.23
N SER A 52 2.32 4.21 -8.74
CA SER A 52 2.17 5.64 -8.60
C SER A 52 3.16 6.24 -7.61
N ALA A 53 3.69 7.42 -7.95
CA ALA A 53 4.65 8.12 -7.11
C ALA A 53 4.07 8.58 -5.76
N SER A 54 2.75 8.59 -5.61
CA SER A 54 2.08 8.90 -4.33
C SER A 54 1.95 7.71 -3.40
N ILE A 55 2.31 6.49 -3.84
CA ILE A 55 2.23 5.27 -3.03
C ILE A 55 3.64 4.86 -2.62
N ASP A 56 3.84 4.68 -1.31
CA ASP A 56 5.12 4.29 -0.76
C ASP A 56 5.42 2.82 -1.09
N VAL A 57 6.54 2.55 -1.77
CA VAL A 57 6.99 1.18 -2.03
C VAL A 57 7.87 0.72 -0.86
N VAL A 58 7.43 -0.33 -0.17
CA VAL A 58 8.03 -0.77 1.10
C VAL A 58 8.54 -2.21 1.03
N SER A 59 9.55 -2.54 1.84
CA SER A 59 10.09 -3.90 1.97
C SER A 59 9.31 -4.73 3.00
N TYR A 60 9.62 -6.03 3.10
CA TYR A 60 9.11 -6.86 4.20
C TYR A 60 9.57 -6.37 5.58
N THR A 61 10.76 -5.78 5.69
CA THR A 61 11.23 -5.21 6.96
C THR A 61 10.36 -4.03 7.38
N ASP A 62 9.98 -3.18 6.43
CA ASP A 62 9.08 -2.06 6.66
C ASP A 62 7.67 -2.53 7.00
N PHE A 63 7.18 -3.61 6.38
CA PHE A 63 5.92 -4.25 6.77
C PHE A 63 5.95 -4.74 8.22
N VAL A 64 7.00 -5.46 8.63
CA VAL A 64 7.13 -5.88 10.04
C VAL A 64 7.12 -4.67 10.98
N ASN A 65 7.84 -3.60 10.64
CA ASN A 65 7.83 -2.37 11.42
C ASN A 65 6.44 -1.73 11.48
N LEU A 66 5.69 -1.72 10.38
CA LEU A 66 4.32 -1.21 10.33
C LEU A 66 3.40 -1.98 11.29
N VAL A 67 3.49 -3.31 11.31
CA VAL A 67 2.69 -4.14 12.23
C VAL A 67 3.06 -3.88 13.69
N VAL A 68 4.33 -3.61 13.99
CA VAL A 68 4.76 -3.24 15.36
C VAL A 68 4.22 -1.87 15.78
N GLN A 69 4.10 -0.92 14.86
CA GLN A 69 3.63 0.45 15.13
C GLN A 69 2.12 0.53 15.37
N HIS A 70 1.34 -0.36 14.76
CA HIS A 70 -0.13 -0.33 14.84
C HIS A 70 -0.67 -1.51 15.68
N ALA A 71 -1.38 -1.19 16.77
CA ALA A 71 -1.84 -2.18 17.75
C ALA A 71 -2.93 -3.16 17.26
N GLY A 72 -3.52 -2.91 16.08
CA GLY A 72 -4.58 -3.72 15.51
C GLY A 72 -4.49 -3.78 13.99
N GLN A 73 -4.94 -4.90 13.43
CA GLN A 73 -4.90 -5.18 12.00
C GLN A 73 -6.29 -5.62 11.52
N MET A 74 -6.69 -5.12 10.36
CA MET A 74 -7.89 -5.56 9.64
C MET A 74 -7.46 -6.11 8.29
N ASN A 75 -7.63 -7.42 8.10
CA ASN A 75 -7.27 -8.11 6.86
C ASN A 75 -8.48 -8.24 5.95
N TRP A 76 -8.26 -7.95 4.67
CA TRP A 76 -9.23 -7.98 3.59
C TRP A 76 -8.81 -8.99 2.53
#